data_AF-A0A1F9G204-F1
#
_entry.id   AF-A0A1F9G204-F1
#
_cell.length_a   1.000
_cell.length_b   1.000
_cell.length_c   1.000
_cell.angle_alpha   90.00
_cell.angle_beta   90.00
_cell.angle_gamma   90.00
#
_symmetry.space_group_name_H-M   'P 1'
#
loop_
_entity.id
_entity.type
_entity.pdbx_description
1 polymer ?
#
loop_
_entity_poly.entity_id
_entity_poly.type
_entity_poly.pdbx_seq_one_letter_code
_entity_poly.pdbx_strand_id
1 'polypeptide(L)'
;MSAMPREPTSPFAFGRDLAAPPPPPAPLFTPEQVAAATFAGTPVAGALLVAWNLRRAHRRGALTALALGVGAIALALWLDVMWSGAVWWLAVPAWTMAFGTGANLLFGKLLPQAGARSPWVAVLVVVAALAALAGAGAVATRLAPRAVPTPVEILFNWTGVGSSQVHWSNGGTREDALRVGEAIERAGLVRDDVQLALTVARDDGLLVLRIRLPDASPEAVGAARTLTRAVADHLEPAECVTGRIVNPGDDTLAEGTSCR
;
A
#
# COMPACT_ATOMS: atom_id res chain seq x y z
N MET A 1 10.54 97.76 24.87
CA MET A 1 9.99 96.42 25.18
C MET A 1 9.59 95.78 23.86
N SER A 2 10.49 95.00 23.25
CA SER A 2 10.22 94.31 21.99
C SER A 2 9.45 93.02 22.26
N ALA A 3 8.25 92.91 21.70
CA ALA A 3 7.47 91.68 21.73
C ALA A 3 8.17 90.62 20.88
N MET A 4 8.54 89.49 21.48
CA MET A 4 9.05 88.34 20.73
C MET A 4 7.97 87.77 19.81
N PRO A 5 8.30 87.36 18.57
CA PRO A 5 7.39 86.61 17.72
C PRO A 5 7.14 85.23 18.35
N ARG A 6 5.87 84.88 18.58
CA ARG A 6 5.49 83.52 18.96
C ARG A 6 5.73 82.61 17.75
N GLU A 7 6.59 81.62 17.95
CA GLU A 7 6.85 80.53 17.01
C GLU A 7 5.52 79.79 16.72
N PRO A 8 5.12 79.63 15.45
CA PRO A 8 3.92 78.86 15.13
C PRO A 8 4.19 77.39 15.45
N THR A 9 3.65 76.93 16.57
CA THR A 9 3.49 75.50 16.87
C THR A 9 2.69 74.87 15.74
N SER A 10 3.39 74.21 14.83
CA SER A 10 2.80 73.41 13.74
C SER A 10 1.93 72.31 14.35
N PRO A 11 0.61 72.27 14.10
CA PRO A 11 -0.28 71.26 14.66
C PRO A 11 -0.25 69.94 13.85
N PHE A 12 0.71 69.78 12.92
CA PHE A 12 0.76 68.63 12.03
C PHE A 12 1.85 67.63 12.42
N ALA A 13 1.84 67.19 13.68
CA ALA A 13 2.37 65.87 14.01
C ALA A 13 1.34 64.81 13.57
N PHE A 14 1.17 64.66 12.25
CA PHE A 14 0.59 63.45 11.68
C PHE A 14 1.60 62.31 11.84
N GLY A 15 1.78 61.86 13.08
CA GLY A 15 2.16 60.50 13.36
C GLY A 15 1.03 59.61 12.87
N ARG A 16 0.91 59.44 11.55
CA ARG A 16 0.33 58.21 11.02
C ARG A 16 1.26 57.14 11.56
N ASP A 17 0.76 56.36 12.50
CA ASP A 17 1.25 55.01 12.71
C ASP A 17 1.29 54.37 11.31
N LEU A 18 2.48 54.40 10.69
CA LEU A 18 2.73 53.70 9.45
C LEU A 18 2.69 52.24 9.87
N ALA A 19 1.47 51.68 9.81
CA ALA A 19 1.22 50.28 10.06
C ALA A 19 2.35 49.52 9.37
N ALA A 20 3.10 48.75 10.16
CA ALA A 20 4.24 48.01 9.66
C ALA A 20 3.81 47.29 8.37
N PRO A 21 4.62 47.35 7.29
CA PRO A 21 4.25 46.73 6.04
C PRO A 21 3.88 45.27 6.32
N PRO A 22 2.78 44.77 5.72
CA PRO A 22 2.32 43.43 6.00
C PRO A 22 3.46 42.43 5.78
N PRO A 23 3.61 41.42 6.64
CA PRO A 23 4.68 40.45 6.51
C PRO A 23 4.61 39.80 5.13
N PRO A 24 5.76 39.57 4.47
CA PRO A 24 5.77 38.96 3.15
C PRO A 24 5.05 37.60 3.18
N PRO A 25 4.34 37.23 2.11
CA PRO A 25 3.58 35.99 2.11
C PRO A 25 4.52 34.80 2.28
N ALA A 26 4.08 33.78 3.02
CA ALA A 26 4.91 32.61 3.28
C ALA A 26 5.18 31.81 1.99
N PRO A 27 6.41 31.35 1.76
CA PRO A 27 6.78 30.67 0.51
C PRO A 27 5.99 29.37 0.31
N LEU A 28 5.65 29.10 -0.96
CA LEU A 28 4.89 27.94 -1.39
C LEU A 28 5.79 26.97 -2.16
N PHE A 29 5.43 25.69 -2.17
CA PHE A 29 6.07 24.70 -3.03
C PHE A 29 5.64 24.91 -4.49
N THR A 30 6.60 24.85 -5.41
CA THR A 30 6.31 25.01 -6.85
C THR A 30 5.67 23.75 -7.42
N PRO A 31 4.99 23.82 -8.58
CA PRO A 31 4.39 22.64 -9.21
C PRO A 31 5.42 21.57 -9.56
N GLU A 32 6.64 21.98 -9.94
CA GLU A 32 7.75 21.09 -10.23
C GLU A 32 8.21 20.35 -8.97
N GLN A 33 8.23 21.04 -7.81
CA GLN A 33 8.55 20.41 -6.53
C GLN A 33 7.47 19.40 -6.10
N VAL A 34 6.20 19.72 -6.33
CA VAL A 34 5.09 18.80 -6.07
C VAL A 34 5.17 17.57 -6.97
N ALA A 35 5.42 17.77 -8.27
CA ALA A 35 5.59 16.70 -9.24
C ALA A 35 6.80 15.83 -8.87
N ALA A 36 7.96 16.43 -8.60
CA ALA A 36 9.17 15.72 -8.21
C ALA A 36 8.97 14.92 -6.91
N ALA A 37 8.27 15.48 -5.92
CA ALA A 37 7.95 14.75 -4.69
C ALA A 37 6.98 13.58 -4.92
N THR A 38 6.03 13.74 -5.84
CA THR A 38 5.10 12.68 -6.24
C THR A 38 5.84 11.53 -6.92
N PHE A 39 6.76 11.86 -7.83
CA PHE A 39 7.55 10.92 -8.59
C PHE A 39 8.57 10.17 -7.74
N ALA A 40 9.35 10.90 -6.93
CA ALA A 40 10.45 10.34 -6.15
C ALA A 40 9.99 9.68 -4.84
N GLY A 41 8.87 10.15 -4.27
CA GLY A 41 8.32 9.63 -3.03
C GLY A 41 7.15 8.71 -3.30
N THR A 42 5.96 9.32 -3.33
CA THR A 42 4.65 8.68 -3.57
C THR A 42 3.60 9.76 -3.85
N PRO A 43 2.40 9.40 -4.35
CA PRO A 43 1.24 10.30 -4.35
C PRO A 43 0.96 11.01 -3.02
N VAL A 44 1.26 10.36 -1.88
CA VAL A 44 1.11 10.96 -0.55
C VAL A 44 2.10 12.10 -0.32
N ALA A 45 3.34 11.99 -0.78
CA ALA A 45 4.32 13.08 -0.67
C ALA A 45 3.86 14.31 -1.47
N GLY A 46 3.40 14.12 -2.71
CA GLY A 46 2.79 15.19 -3.52
C GLY A 46 1.58 15.84 -2.83
N ALA A 47 0.67 15.00 -2.32
CA ALA A 47 -0.52 15.44 -1.58
C ALA A 47 -0.18 16.24 -0.32
N LEU A 48 0.85 15.86 0.42
CA LEU A 48 1.33 16.59 1.61
C LEU A 48 1.79 18.01 1.25
N LEU A 49 2.55 18.15 0.16
CA LEU A 49 3.01 19.47 -0.31
C LEU A 49 1.83 20.35 -0.78
N VAL A 50 0.85 19.77 -1.49
CA VAL A 50 -0.37 20.47 -1.88
C VAL A 50 -1.19 20.89 -0.66
N ALA A 51 -1.38 19.99 0.30
CA ALA A 51 -2.10 20.28 1.54
C ALA A 51 -1.42 21.38 2.36
N TRP A 52 -0.08 21.39 2.40
CA TRP A 52 0.69 22.45 3.03
C TRP A 52 0.44 23.80 2.34
N ASN A 53 0.54 23.84 1.01
CA ASN A 53 0.27 25.05 0.24
C ASN A 53 -1.16 25.56 0.47
N LEU A 54 -2.17 24.68 0.49
CA LEU A 54 -3.56 25.05 0.80
C LEU A 54 -3.68 25.68 2.19
N ARG A 55 -3.06 25.07 3.20
CA ARG A 55 -3.08 25.57 4.58
C ARG A 55 -2.43 26.95 4.68
N ARG A 56 -1.31 27.19 3.99
CA ARG A 56 -0.61 28.49 3.97
C ARG A 56 -1.33 29.56 3.18
N ALA A 57 -1.99 29.19 2.10
CA ALA A 57 -2.84 30.09 1.33
C ALA A 57 -4.21 30.33 1.98
N HIS A 58 -4.43 29.83 3.21
CA HIS A 58 -5.71 29.87 3.93
C HIS A 58 -6.89 29.33 3.10
N ARG A 59 -6.62 28.37 2.20
CA ARG A 59 -7.64 27.70 1.38
C ARG A 59 -8.08 26.39 2.03
N ARG A 60 -9.36 26.10 1.91
CA ARG A 60 -9.93 24.79 2.32
C ARG A 60 -9.46 23.70 1.34
N GLY A 61 -9.51 22.44 1.77
CA GLY A 61 -9.19 21.28 0.92
C GLY A 61 -7.88 20.56 1.25
N ALA A 62 -7.15 20.96 2.29
CA ALA A 62 -5.94 20.25 2.72
C ALA A 62 -6.21 18.77 3.03
N LEU A 63 -7.31 18.48 3.73
CA LEU A 63 -7.75 17.10 4.01
C LEU A 63 -8.13 16.35 2.72
N THR A 64 -8.80 17.01 1.78
CA THR A 64 -9.17 16.43 0.49
C THR A 64 -7.93 16.06 -0.32
N ALA A 65 -6.92 16.93 -0.37
CA ALA A 65 -5.65 16.64 -1.04
C ALA A 65 -4.97 15.41 -0.43
N LEU A 66 -4.92 15.30 0.90
CA LEU A 66 -4.38 14.13 1.59
C LEU A 66 -5.19 12.87 1.30
N ALA A 67 -6.52 12.96 1.34
CA ALA A 67 -7.40 11.84 1.04
C ALA A 67 -7.20 11.32 -0.41
N LEU A 68 -7.01 12.22 -1.37
CA LEU A 68 -6.68 11.85 -2.76
C LEU A 68 -5.31 11.17 -2.86
N GLY A 69 -4.29 11.64 -2.13
CA GLY A 69 -2.97 11.01 -2.08
C GLY A 69 -3.01 9.59 -1.50
N VAL A 70 -3.72 9.41 -0.38
CA VAL A 70 -3.91 8.09 0.24
C VAL A 70 -4.74 7.17 -0.65
N GLY A 71 -5.84 7.68 -1.21
CA GLY A 71 -6.69 6.95 -2.15
C GLY A 71 -5.93 6.49 -3.40
N ALA A 72 -5.01 7.31 -3.92
CA ALA A 72 -4.16 6.93 -5.04
C ALA A 72 -3.23 5.75 -4.69
N ILE A 73 -2.65 5.72 -3.49
CA ILE A 73 -1.86 4.56 -3.02
C ILE A 73 -2.75 3.32 -2.84
N ALA A 74 -3.92 3.46 -2.23
CA ALA A 74 -4.83 2.33 -2.06
C ALA A 74 -5.26 1.73 -3.41
N LEU A 75 -5.58 2.59 -4.39
CA LEU A 75 -5.89 2.18 -5.75
C LEU A 75 -4.70 1.52 -6.44
N ALA A 76 -3.49 2.04 -6.23
CA ALA A 76 -2.25 1.45 -6.73
C ALA A 76 -2.10 0.00 -6.27
N LEU A 77 -2.21 -0.21 -4.97
CA LEU A 77 -2.09 -1.52 -4.34
C LEU A 77 -3.18 -2.46 -4.82
N TRP A 78 -4.40 -1.96 -4.99
CA TRP A 78 -5.51 -2.76 -5.53
C TRP A 78 -5.26 -3.18 -6.99
N LEU A 79 -4.81 -2.25 -7.85
CA LEU A 79 -4.50 -2.55 -9.25
C LEU A 79 -3.29 -3.49 -9.38
N ASP A 80 -2.31 -3.36 -8.49
CA ASP A 80 -1.13 -4.24 -8.46
C ASP A 80 -1.49 -5.70 -8.17
N VAL A 81 -2.39 -5.91 -7.21
CA VAL A 81 -2.95 -7.24 -6.90
C VAL A 81 -3.68 -7.83 -8.10
N MET A 82 -4.38 -7.01 -8.88
CA MET A 82 -5.18 -7.49 -10.01
C MET A 82 -4.34 -7.75 -11.27
N TRP A 83 -3.36 -6.90 -11.58
CA TRP A 83 -2.70 -6.82 -12.90
C TRP A 83 -1.15 -6.91 -12.83
N SER A 84 -0.64 -7.74 -11.91
CA SER A 84 0.73 -8.28 -11.92
C SER A 84 1.88 -7.27 -12.07
N GLY A 85 1.93 -6.21 -11.27
CA GLY A 85 3.12 -5.33 -11.18
C GLY A 85 3.28 -4.31 -12.32
N ALA A 86 2.78 -4.61 -13.52
CA ALA A 86 2.98 -3.77 -14.69
C ALA A 86 2.28 -2.40 -14.59
N VAL A 87 1.21 -2.31 -13.80
CA VAL A 87 0.40 -1.09 -13.65
C VAL A 87 1.16 0.04 -12.96
N TRP A 88 2.12 -0.29 -12.09
CA TRP A 88 2.93 0.72 -11.40
C TRP A 88 3.69 1.63 -12.36
N TRP A 89 4.17 1.08 -13.46
CA TRP A 89 4.90 1.83 -14.48
C TRP A 89 4.06 2.88 -15.21
N LEU A 90 2.73 2.67 -15.29
CA LEU A 90 1.80 3.62 -15.89
C LEU A 90 1.20 4.58 -14.85
N ALA A 91 0.99 4.08 -13.63
CA ALA A 91 0.34 4.85 -12.57
C ALA A 91 1.24 5.97 -12.02
N VAL A 92 2.54 5.71 -11.85
CA VAL A 92 3.49 6.70 -11.31
C VAL A 92 3.60 7.95 -12.21
N PRO A 93 3.80 7.85 -13.54
CA PRO A 93 3.77 9.00 -14.43
C PRO A 93 2.42 9.73 -14.40
N ALA A 94 1.30 8.99 -14.41
CA ALA A 94 -0.04 9.56 -14.41
C ALA A 94 -0.30 10.40 -13.15
N TRP A 95 0.07 9.90 -11.96
CA TRP A 95 -0.06 10.67 -10.72
C TRP A 95 0.87 11.86 -10.67
N THR A 96 2.12 11.70 -11.14
CA THR A 96 3.09 12.79 -11.20
C THR A 96 2.53 13.96 -12.02
N MET A 97 1.96 13.66 -13.20
CA MET A 97 1.29 14.66 -14.03
C MET A 97 0.05 15.24 -13.34
N ALA A 98 -0.81 14.41 -12.73
CA ALA A 98 -2.02 14.87 -12.07
C ALA A 98 -1.74 15.84 -10.90
N PHE A 99 -0.80 15.49 -10.02
CA PHE A 99 -0.43 16.33 -8.88
C PHE A 99 0.34 17.59 -9.29
N GLY A 100 1.26 17.49 -10.26
CA GLY A 100 1.94 18.66 -10.82
C GLY A 100 0.97 19.64 -11.48
N THR A 101 0.05 19.13 -12.31
CA THR A 101 -0.98 19.95 -12.98
C THR A 101 -1.94 20.56 -11.97
N GLY A 102 -2.41 19.77 -10.99
CA GLY A 102 -3.28 20.26 -9.92
C GLY A 102 -2.62 21.36 -9.09
N ALA A 103 -1.34 21.21 -8.74
CA ALA A 103 -0.59 22.26 -8.05
C ALA A 103 -0.46 23.54 -8.89
N ASN A 104 -0.20 23.41 -10.20
CA ASN A 104 -0.14 24.57 -11.08
C ASN A 104 -1.49 25.31 -11.18
N LEU A 105 -2.59 24.57 -11.32
CA LEU A 105 -3.94 25.17 -11.37
C LEU A 105 -4.32 25.86 -10.06
N LEU A 106 -3.93 25.29 -8.91
CA LEU A 106 -4.26 25.83 -7.59
C LEU A 106 -3.38 27.02 -7.19
N PHE A 107 -2.09 26.99 -7.54
CA PHE A 107 -1.09 27.91 -6.99
C PHE A 107 -0.27 28.70 -8.01
N GLY A 108 -0.37 28.40 -9.31
CA GLY A 108 0.40 29.08 -10.37
C GLY A 108 0.30 30.60 -10.32
N LYS A 109 -0.88 31.12 -9.99
CA LYS A 109 -1.12 32.58 -9.84
C LYS A 109 -0.62 33.17 -8.51
N LEU A 110 -0.41 32.35 -7.49
CA LEU A 110 0.00 32.77 -6.14
C LEU A 110 1.52 32.70 -5.94
N LEU A 111 2.21 31.87 -6.71
CA LEU A 111 3.66 31.67 -6.63
C LEU A 111 4.50 32.95 -6.84
N PRO A 112 4.18 33.84 -7.80
CA PRO A 112 4.93 35.09 -7.97
C PRO A 112 4.88 36.01 -6.76
N GLN A 113 3.82 35.91 -5.94
CA GLN A 113 3.60 36.77 -4.77
C GLN A 113 4.22 36.17 -3.51
N ALA A 114 4.16 34.85 -3.36
CA ALA A 114 4.66 34.15 -2.17
C ALA A 114 6.13 33.73 -2.25
N GLY A 115 6.67 33.63 -3.47
CA GLY A 115 8.01 33.07 -3.69
C GLY A 115 8.05 31.55 -3.56
N ALA A 116 9.12 30.97 -4.11
CA ALA A 116 9.34 29.53 -4.11
C ALA A 116 10.03 29.07 -2.81
N ARG A 117 9.59 27.94 -2.29
CA ARG A 117 10.25 27.29 -1.14
C ARG A 117 11.52 26.55 -1.57
N SER A 118 12.45 26.39 -0.64
CA SER A 118 13.68 25.62 -0.88
C SER A 118 13.37 24.16 -1.29
N PRO A 119 14.03 23.62 -2.32
CA PRO A 119 13.82 22.25 -2.78
C PRO A 119 14.21 21.21 -1.73
N TRP A 120 15.15 21.53 -0.83
CA TRP A 120 15.57 20.64 0.26
C TRP A 120 14.43 20.31 1.23
N VAL A 121 13.49 21.24 1.41
CA VAL A 121 12.32 20.96 2.25
C VAL A 121 11.40 19.93 1.58
N ALA A 122 11.25 19.97 0.26
CA ALA A 122 10.47 18.98 -0.47
C ALA A 122 11.12 17.58 -0.37
N VAL A 123 12.46 17.51 -0.47
CA VAL A 123 13.22 16.26 -0.26
C VAL A 123 12.97 15.69 1.15
N LEU A 124 13.03 16.52 2.19
CA LEU A 124 12.75 16.06 3.56
C LEU A 124 11.33 15.52 3.72
N VAL A 125 10.34 16.14 3.08
CA VAL A 125 8.95 15.66 3.08
C VAL A 125 8.85 14.30 2.38
N VAL A 126 9.53 14.12 1.25
CA VAL A 126 9.59 12.83 0.54
C VAL A 126 10.18 11.74 1.43
N VAL A 127 11.35 12.00 2.03
CA VAL A 127 12.03 11.05 2.91
C VAL A 127 11.15 10.69 4.11
N ALA A 128 10.51 11.67 4.75
CA ALA A 128 9.61 11.43 5.87
C ALA A 128 8.37 10.60 5.46
N ALA A 129 7.78 10.88 4.29
CA ALA A 129 6.65 10.12 3.78
C ALA A 129 7.03 8.66 3.47
N LEU A 130 8.18 8.45 2.84
CA LEU A 130 8.71 7.10 2.57
C LEU A 130 8.99 6.33 3.88
N ALA A 131 9.61 6.97 4.86
CA ALA A 131 9.86 6.36 6.16
C ALA A 131 8.57 5.99 6.89
N ALA A 132 7.55 6.85 6.83
CA ALA A 132 6.24 6.58 7.41
C ALA A 132 5.53 5.40 6.72
N LEU A 133 5.59 5.31 5.39
CA LEU A 133 5.04 4.20 4.62
C LEU A 133 5.78 2.88 4.92
N ALA A 134 7.11 2.90 4.97
CA ALA A 134 7.90 1.72 5.33
C ALA A 134 7.60 1.25 6.76
N GLY A 135 7.48 2.20 7.70
CA GLY A 135 7.08 1.91 9.08
C GLY A 135 5.67 1.31 9.17
N ALA A 136 4.70 1.89 8.46
CA ALA A 136 3.34 1.38 8.39
C ALA A 136 3.29 -0.03 7.79
N GLY A 137 4.03 -0.27 6.71
CA GLY A 137 4.17 -1.60 6.11
C GLY A 137 4.77 -2.63 7.08
N ALA A 138 5.83 -2.26 7.80
CA ALA A 138 6.45 -3.13 8.80
C ALA A 138 5.54 -3.44 10.00
N VAL A 139 4.71 -2.47 10.42
CA VAL A 139 3.69 -2.70 11.45
C VAL A 139 2.59 -3.60 10.91
N ALA A 140 2.11 -3.34 9.69
CA ALA A 140 1.08 -4.15 9.05
C ALA A 140 1.53 -5.62 8.87
N THR A 141 2.78 -5.88 8.48
CA THR A 141 3.29 -7.26 8.35
C THR A 141 3.48 -7.95 9.69
N ARG A 142 3.82 -7.22 10.76
CA ARG A 142 3.92 -7.79 12.11
C ARG A 142 2.57 -8.06 12.75
N LEU A 143 1.56 -7.26 12.43
CA LEU A 143 0.20 -7.40 12.94
C LEU A 143 -0.69 -8.28 12.05
N ALA A 144 -0.30 -8.48 10.79
CA ALA A 144 -0.94 -9.45 9.92
C ALA A 144 -0.89 -10.82 10.61
N PRO A 145 -2.02 -11.54 10.72
CA PRO A 145 -2.00 -12.90 11.23
C PRO A 145 -1.00 -13.69 10.39
N ARG A 146 -0.01 -14.33 11.03
CA ARG A 146 0.96 -15.22 10.36
C ARG A 146 0.29 -16.32 9.53
N ALA A 147 -1.01 -16.52 9.69
CA ALA A 147 -1.80 -17.45 8.92
C ALA A 147 -2.24 -16.94 7.53
N VAL A 148 -2.16 -15.64 7.22
CA VAL A 148 -2.58 -15.13 5.90
C VAL A 148 -1.34 -14.95 5.03
N PRO A 149 -1.15 -15.76 3.96
CA PRO A 149 -0.06 -15.54 3.02
C PRO A 149 -0.20 -14.12 2.44
N THR A 150 0.89 -13.37 2.46
CA THR A 150 0.87 -12.00 1.94
C THR A 150 0.54 -12.03 0.44
N PRO A 151 -0.08 -10.98 -0.14
CA PRO A 151 -0.34 -10.94 -1.58
C PRO A 151 0.92 -11.17 -2.43
N VAL A 152 2.09 -10.77 -1.91
CA VAL A 152 3.41 -11.04 -2.49
C VAL A 152 3.76 -12.53 -2.43
N GLU A 153 3.55 -13.21 -1.30
CA GLU A 153 3.73 -14.67 -1.22
C GLU A 153 2.76 -15.40 -2.17
N ILE A 154 1.50 -14.98 -2.27
CA ILE A 154 0.54 -15.59 -3.21
C ILE A 154 0.99 -15.38 -4.67
N LEU A 155 1.52 -14.21 -5.02
CA LEU A 155 1.93 -13.88 -6.39
C LEU A 155 3.22 -14.58 -6.85
N PHE A 156 4.20 -14.75 -5.96
CA PHE A 156 5.54 -15.22 -6.34
C PHE A 156 5.83 -16.66 -5.93
N ASN A 157 5.06 -17.22 -5.00
CA ASN A 157 5.26 -18.57 -4.49
C ASN A 157 4.18 -19.54 -4.97
N TRP A 158 4.04 -19.68 -6.29
CA TRP A 158 3.16 -20.69 -6.88
C TRP A 158 3.89 -21.54 -7.92
N THR A 159 3.48 -22.79 -8.03
CA THR A 159 3.89 -23.70 -9.10
C THR A 159 2.64 -24.31 -9.72
N GLY A 160 2.58 -24.33 -11.05
CA GLY A 160 1.51 -24.99 -11.78
C GLY A 160 1.76 -26.49 -11.80
N VAL A 161 0.75 -27.28 -11.44
CA VAL A 161 0.77 -28.74 -11.60
C VAL A 161 -0.54 -29.15 -12.28
N GLY A 162 -0.45 -29.57 -13.54
CA GLY A 162 -1.62 -29.74 -14.40
C GLY A 162 -2.42 -28.43 -14.56
N SER A 163 -3.73 -28.48 -14.33
CA SER A 163 -4.64 -27.33 -14.31
C SER A 163 -4.73 -26.63 -12.95
N SER A 164 -4.06 -27.15 -11.92
CA SER A 164 -4.14 -26.65 -10.55
C SER A 164 -2.95 -25.74 -10.19
N GLN A 165 -3.19 -24.75 -9.34
CA GLN A 165 -2.16 -23.86 -8.79
C GLN A 165 -1.87 -24.26 -7.34
N VAL A 166 -0.62 -24.63 -7.07
CA VAL A 166 -0.15 -24.97 -5.72
C VAL A 166 0.74 -23.83 -5.23
N HIS A 167 0.28 -23.15 -4.18
CA HIS A 167 1.00 -22.08 -3.51
C HIS A 167 1.82 -22.64 -2.34
N TRP A 168 2.97 -22.04 -2.02
CA TRP A 168 3.68 -22.29 -0.77
C TRP A 168 3.86 -21.03 0.07
N SER A 169 3.83 -21.18 1.39
CA SER A 169 4.00 -20.07 2.35
C SER A 169 4.55 -20.58 3.67
N ASN A 170 4.88 -19.69 4.61
CA ASN A 170 5.18 -20.05 6.01
C ASN A 170 6.14 -21.24 6.17
N GLY A 171 7.38 -21.10 5.67
CA GLY A 171 8.40 -22.15 5.78
C GLY A 171 8.21 -23.37 4.86
N GLY A 172 7.10 -23.44 4.13
CA GLY A 172 6.97 -24.35 2.98
C GLY A 172 7.91 -23.93 1.85
N THR A 173 8.46 -24.90 1.13
CA THR A 173 9.38 -24.68 0.00
C THR A 173 8.70 -24.94 -1.33
N ARG A 174 9.33 -24.49 -2.42
CA ARG A 174 8.89 -24.84 -3.78
C ARG A 174 8.91 -26.35 -4.01
N GLU A 175 9.90 -27.04 -3.45
CA GLU A 175 10.04 -28.49 -3.52
C GLU A 175 8.86 -29.18 -2.83
N ASP A 176 8.40 -28.66 -1.69
CA ASP A 176 7.18 -29.15 -1.03
C ASP A 176 5.94 -28.98 -1.90
N ALA A 177 5.77 -27.82 -2.52
CA ALA A 177 4.65 -27.56 -3.42
C ALA A 177 4.67 -28.47 -4.66
N LEU A 178 5.84 -28.73 -5.23
CA LEU A 178 6.00 -29.69 -6.33
C LEU A 178 5.68 -31.11 -5.89
N ARG A 179 6.19 -31.56 -4.74
CA ARG A 179 5.90 -32.89 -4.20
C ARG A 179 4.41 -33.10 -3.93
N VAL A 180 3.76 -32.09 -3.34
CA VAL A 180 2.30 -32.10 -3.13
C VAL A 180 1.56 -32.12 -4.46
N GLY A 181 1.97 -31.30 -5.42
CA GLY A 181 1.39 -31.28 -6.75
C GLY A 181 1.46 -32.65 -7.44
N GLU A 182 2.65 -33.24 -7.51
CA GLU A 182 2.86 -34.56 -8.11
C GLU A 182 2.06 -35.65 -7.38
N ALA A 183 1.94 -35.56 -6.04
CA ALA A 183 1.12 -36.48 -5.26
C ALA A 183 -0.37 -36.39 -5.64
N ILE A 184 -0.88 -35.17 -5.87
CA ILE A 184 -2.27 -34.93 -6.29
C ILE A 184 -2.50 -35.43 -7.72
N GLU A 185 -1.53 -35.22 -8.62
CA GLU A 185 -1.57 -35.73 -9.99
C GLU A 185 -1.55 -37.27 -10.01
N ARG A 186 -0.64 -37.90 -9.26
CA ARG A 186 -0.56 -39.37 -9.13
C ARG A 186 -1.81 -39.98 -8.51
N ALA A 187 -2.46 -39.28 -7.58
CA ALA A 187 -3.72 -39.70 -7.00
C ALA A 187 -4.92 -39.57 -7.97
N GLY A 188 -4.74 -38.97 -9.16
CA GLY A 188 -5.81 -38.74 -10.13
C GLY A 188 -6.86 -37.74 -9.65
N LEU A 189 -6.46 -36.82 -8.77
CA LEU A 189 -7.37 -35.88 -8.11
C LEU A 189 -7.44 -34.52 -8.80
N VAL A 190 -6.53 -34.24 -9.74
CA VAL A 190 -6.66 -33.12 -10.68
C VAL A 190 -7.69 -33.51 -11.73
N ARG A 191 -8.84 -32.83 -11.73
CA ARG A 191 -9.84 -32.94 -12.79
C ARG A 191 -9.93 -31.62 -13.54
N ASP A 192 -10.20 -31.67 -14.85
CA ASP A 192 -10.27 -30.49 -15.71
C ASP A 192 -11.36 -29.48 -15.28
N ASP A 193 -12.34 -29.91 -14.48
CA ASP A 193 -13.48 -29.14 -14.02
C ASP A 193 -13.33 -28.56 -12.60
N VAL A 194 -12.28 -28.92 -11.85
CA VAL A 194 -12.09 -28.47 -10.46
C VAL A 194 -10.74 -27.77 -10.30
N GLN A 195 -10.77 -26.43 -10.22
CA GLN A 195 -9.61 -25.66 -9.79
C GLN A 195 -9.51 -25.68 -8.27
N LEU A 196 -8.56 -26.44 -7.73
CA LEU A 196 -8.24 -26.42 -6.30
C LEU A 196 -7.15 -25.37 -6.05
N ALA A 197 -7.44 -24.42 -5.15
CA ALA A 197 -6.43 -23.53 -4.61
C ALA A 197 -5.82 -24.19 -3.37
N LEU A 198 -4.58 -24.64 -3.51
CA LEU A 198 -3.85 -25.37 -2.47
C LEU A 198 -2.73 -24.49 -1.93
N THR A 199 -2.59 -24.42 -0.62
CA THR A 199 -1.45 -23.75 0.03
C THR A 199 -0.71 -24.75 0.92
N VAL A 200 0.57 -24.92 0.64
CA VAL A 200 1.48 -25.75 1.42
C VAL A 200 2.25 -24.85 2.39
N ALA A 201 2.24 -25.21 3.66
CA ALA A 201 3.01 -24.54 4.70
C ALA A 201 3.74 -25.57 5.58
N ARG A 202 4.72 -25.12 6.36
CA ARG A 202 5.39 -25.95 7.36
C ARG A 202 5.17 -25.34 8.74
N ASP A 203 4.46 -26.05 9.61
CA ASP A 203 4.15 -25.60 10.97
C ASP A 203 4.78 -26.60 11.95
N ASP A 204 5.69 -26.15 12.81
CA ASP A 204 6.46 -27.01 13.74
C ASP A 204 7.09 -28.26 13.11
N GLY A 205 7.54 -28.13 11.85
CA GLY A 205 8.15 -29.23 11.08
C GLY A 205 7.18 -30.18 10.40
N LEU A 206 5.86 -29.98 10.57
CA LEU A 206 4.80 -30.71 9.89
C LEU A 206 4.38 -30.01 8.61
N LEU A 207 4.07 -30.78 7.58
CA LEU A 207 3.51 -30.26 6.35
C LEU A 207 2.01 -29.97 6.56
N VAL A 208 1.62 -28.71 6.40
CA VAL A 208 0.22 -28.27 6.50
C VAL A 208 -0.30 -28.00 5.09
N LEU A 209 -1.30 -28.77 4.67
CA LEU A 209 -2.00 -28.59 3.41
C LEU A 209 -3.30 -27.82 3.67
N ARG A 210 -3.40 -26.59 3.19
CA ARG A 210 -4.64 -25.81 3.21
C ARG A 210 -5.34 -25.94 1.88
N ILE A 211 -6.58 -26.42 1.93
CA ILE A 211 -7.43 -26.62 0.76
C ILE A 211 -8.54 -25.59 0.84
N ARG A 212 -8.56 -24.62 -0.08
CA ARG A 212 -9.64 -23.66 -0.19
C ARG A 212 -10.69 -24.20 -1.17
N LEU A 213 -11.91 -24.41 -0.67
CA LEU A 213 -13.02 -24.91 -1.46
C LEU A 213 -13.93 -23.74 -1.90
N PRO A 214 -14.49 -23.79 -3.12
CA PRO A 214 -15.42 -22.77 -3.59
C PRO A 214 -16.78 -22.81 -2.86
N ASP A 215 -17.17 -23.98 -2.35
CA ASP A 215 -18.36 -24.17 -1.52
C ASP A 215 -18.06 -25.13 -0.36
N ALA A 216 -18.67 -24.87 0.80
CA ALA A 216 -18.51 -25.62 2.05
C ALA A 216 -19.42 -26.85 2.11
N SER A 217 -19.79 -27.41 0.97
CA SER A 217 -20.71 -28.55 0.92
C SER A 217 -20.09 -29.78 1.63
N PRO A 218 -20.90 -30.63 2.29
CA PRO A 218 -20.39 -31.85 2.94
C PRO A 218 -19.60 -32.76 1.99
N GLU A 219 -19.97 -32.77 0.71
CA GLU A 219 -19.29 -33.51 -0.35
C GLU A 219 -17.89 -32.93 -0.61
N ALA A 220 -17.76 -31.60 -0.70
CA ALA A 220 -16.48 -30.93 -0.90
C ALA A 220 -15.54 -31.14 0.32
N VAL A 221 -16.08 -31.11 1.54
CA VAL A 221 -15.33 -31.44 2.77
C VAL A 221 -14.85 -32.90 2.76
N GLY A 222 -15.71 -33.83 2.31
CA GLY A 222 -15.36 -35.23 2.13
C GLY A 222 -14.24 -35.43 1.11
N ALA A 223 -14.36 -34.79 -0.05
CA ALA A 223 -13.34 -34.83 -1.11
C ALA A 223 -11.98 -34.28 -0.64
N ALA A 224 -11.98 -33.17 0.11
CA ALA A 224 -10.76 -32.59 0.65
C ALA A 224 -10.08 -33.47 1.73
N ARG A 225 -10.86 -34.22 2.53
CA ARG A 225 -10.29 -35.24 3.44
C ARG A 225 -9.65 -36.40 2.66
N THR A 226 -10.30 -36.85 1.60
CA THR A 226 -9.74 -37.89 0.71
C THR A 226 -8.46 -37.41 0.05
N LEU A 227 -8.43 -36.15 -0.43
CA LEU A 227 -7.23 -35.51 -0.97
C LEU A 227 -6.09 -35.48 0.06
N THR A 228 -6.37 -35.04 1.28
CA THR A 228 -5.37 -34.98 2.35
C THR A 228 -4.74 -36.35 2.63
N ARG A 229 -5.57 -37.41 2.70
CA ARG A 229 -5.08 -38.78 2.90
C ARG A 229 -4.27 -39.28 1.70
N ALA A 230 -4.77 -39.08 0.48
CA ALA A 230 -4.08 -39.50 -0.73
C ALA A 230 -2.71 -38.83 -0.85
N VAL A 231 -2.62 -37.54 -0.52
CA VAL A 231 -1.34 -36.80 -0.48
C VAL A 231 -0.40 -37.39 0.57
N ALA A 232 -0.88 -37.66 1.79
CA ALA A 232 -0.07 -38.30 2.83
C ALA A 232 0.45 -39.69 2.40
N ASP A 233 -0.37 -40.48 1.70
CA ASP A 233 0.01 -41.81 1.19
C ASP A 233 1.07 -41.74 0.07
N HIS A 234 1.22 -40.60 -0.59
CA HIS A 234 2.16 -40.42 -1.70
C HIS A 234 3.41 -39.61 -1.32
N LEU A 235 3.45 -39.08 -0.09
CA LEU A 235 4.63 -38.49 0.52
C LEU A 235 5.46 -39.55 1.25
N GLU A 236 6.71 -39.22 1.56
CA GLU A 236 7.65 -40.17 2.17
C GLU A 236 7.15 -40.67 3.54
N PRO A 237 7.48 -41.91 3.95
CA PRO A 237 6.91 -42.62 5.09
C PRO A 237 7.20 -42.03 6.49
N ALA A 238 7.70 -40.79 6.58
CA ALA A 238 7.98 -40.09 7.84
C ALA A 238 7.29 -38.71 7.93
N GLU A 239 6.57 -38.27 6.89
CA GLU A 239 5.90 -36.97 6.88
C GLU A 239 4.41 -37.11 7.25
N CYS A 240 4.03 -36.54 8.39
CA CYS A 240 2.64 -36.32 8.75
C CYS A 240 2.12 -35.06 8.01
N VAL A 241 0.96 -35.21 7.37
CA VAL A 241 0.27 -34.11 6.69
C VAL A 241 -0.94 -33.70 7.49
N THR A 242 -1.04 -32.42 7.82
CA THR A 242 -2.26 -31.85 8.40
C THR A 242 -3.04 -31.13 7.31
N GLY A 243 -4.19 -31.67 6.94
CA GLY A 243 -5.14 -31.04 6.03
C GLY A 243 -6.05 -30.10 6.79
N ARG A 244 -6.07 -28.82 6.41
CA ARG A 244 -7.04 -27.82 6.87
C ARG A 244 -7.92 -27.39 5.72
N ILE A 245 -9.23 -27.55 5.89
CA ILE A 245 -10.24 -27.11 4.95
C ILE A 245 -10.71 -25.75 5.42
N VAL A 246 -10.53 -24.74 4.58
CA VAL A 246 -10.82 -23.34 4.93
C VAL A 246 -11.86 -22.74 3.99
N ASN A 247 -12.77 -21.97 4.56
CA ASN A 247 -13.73 -21.17 3.80
C ASN A 247 -13.07 -19.92 3.20
N PRO A 248 -13.74 -19.20 2.28
CA PRO A 248 -13.25 -17.92 1.75
C PRO A 248 -12.94 -16.85 2.82
N GLY A 249 -13.56 -16.95 4.00
CA GLY A 249 -13.29 -16.12 5.18
C GLY A 249 -12.20 -16.67 6.12
N ASP A 250 -11.47 -17.71 5.73
CA ASP A 250 -10.43 -18.42 6.50
C ASP A 250 -10.90 -19.12 7.79
N ASP A 251 -12.20 -19.28 8.00
CA ASP A 251 -12.73 -20.17 9.04
C ASP A 251 -12.39 -21.63 8.70
N THR A 252 -11.77 -22.33 9.66
CA THR A 252 -11.43 -23.74 9.51
C THR A 252 -12.69 -24.58 9.64
N LEU A 253 -13.12 -25.18 8.54
CA LEU A 253 -14.30 -26.04 8.46
C LEU A 253 -14.03 -27.45 8.98
N ALA A 254 -12.83 -27.94 8.70
CA ALA A 254 -12.39 -29.26 9.12
C ALA A 254 -10.86 -29.32 9.13
N GLU A 255 -10.34 -30.04 10.11
CA GLU A 255 -8.92 -30.32 10.25
C GLU A 255 -8.74 -31.83 10.45
N GLY A 256 -7.70 -32.39 9.83
CA GLY A 256 -7.35 -33.79 10.01
C GLY A 256 -5.88 -34.01 9.71
N THR A 257 -5.21 -34.73 10.59
CA THR A 257 -3.83 -35.14 10.40
C THR A 257 -3.78 -36.59 9.93
N SER A 258 -3.00 -36.85 8.89
CA SER A 258 -2.73 -38.17 8.35
C SER A 258 -1.23 -38.40 8.36
N CYS A 259 -0.81 -39.50 8.96
CA CYS A 259 0.57 -39.96 8.98
C CYS A 259 0.61 -41.34 8.33
N ARG A 260 1.71 -41.66 7.65
CA ARG A 260 1.97 -42.99 7.12
C ARG A 260 2.82 -43.81 8.08
#